data_AF-A0A4V5NB77-F1
#
_entry.id   AF-A0A4V5NB77-F1
#
_cell.length_a   1.000
_cell.length_b   1.000
_cell.length_c   1.000
_cell.angle_alpha   90.00
_cell.angle_beta   90.00
_cell.angle_gamma   90.00
#
_symmetry.space_group_name_H-M   'P 1'
#
loop_
_entity.id
_entity.type
_entity.pdbx_description
1 polymer ?
#
loop_
_entity_poly.entity_id
_entity_poly.type
_entity_poly.pdbx_seq_one_letter_code
_entity_poly.pdbx_strand_id
1 'polypeptide(L)' 'RPTNLISHMPGVLASPTTNGAALYVEGGRAWEIEAGINALAPAWMGAKQHAELMRGQEVLGDGESWTGC' A
#
# COMPACT_ATOMS: atom_id res chain seq x y z
N ARG A 1 -7.88 -12.63 -25.57
CA ARG A 1 -9.00 -11.67 -25.44
C ARG A 1 -8.60 -10.69 -24.33
N PRO A 2 -8.59 -9.37 -24.54
CA PRO A 2 -8.14 -8.44 -23.51
C PRO A 2 -9.10 -8.53 -22.32
N THR A 3 -8.56 -8.74 -21.12
CA THR A 3 -9.34 -8.84 -19.89
C THR A 3 -9.86 -7.45 -19.53
N ASN A 4 -11.17 -7.29 -19.44
CA ASN A 4 -11.77 -6.00 -19.09
C ASN A 4 -11.58 -5.74 -17.59
N LEU A 5 -10.63 -4.86 -17.27
CA LEU A 5 -10.29 -4.43 -15.91
C LEU A 5 -11.53 -3.96 -15.11
N ILE A 6 -12.43 -3.20 -15.75
CA ILE A 6 -13.60 -2.58 -15.12
C ILE A 6 -14.55 -3.64 -14.55
N SER A 7 -14.63 -4.82 -15.18
CA SER A 7 -15.50 -5.92 -14.74
C SER A 7 -15.05 -6.57 -13.43
N HIS A 8 -13.77 -6.48 -13.08
CA HIS A 8 -13.21 -7.11 -11.87
C HIS A 8 -13.03 -6.14 -10.70
N MET A 9 -13.09 -4.83 -10.96
CA MET A 9 -13.05 -3.80 -9.92
C MET A 9 -14.16 -3.90 -8.86
N PRO A 10 -15.41 -4.36 -9.12
CA PRO A 10 -16.45 -4.40 -8.09
C PRO A 10 -16.08 -5.25 -6.87
N GLY A 11 -15.41 -6.40 -7.07
CA GLY A 11 -14.98 -7.25 -5.93
C GLY A 11 -13.83 -6.63 -5.13
N VAL A 12 -12.99 -5.84 -5.80
CA VAL A 12 -11.84 -5.16 -5.19
C VAL A 12 -12.26 -3.87 -4.47
N LEU A 13 -13.21 -3.12 -5.05
CA LEU A 13 -13.75 -1.88 -4.51
C LEU A 13 -14.83 -2.10 -3.44
N ALA A 14 -15.55 -3.23 -3.49
CA ALA A 14 -16.58 -3.54 -2.50
C ALA A 14 -16.02 -4.23 -1.25
N SER A 15 -14.73 -4.60 -1.23
CA SER A 15 -14.15 -5.19 -0.03
C SER A 15 -13.86 -4.10 1.01
N PRO A 16 -14.43 -4.19 2.23
CA PRO A 16 -14.14 -3.23 3.28
C PRO A 16 -12.69 -3.28 3.77
N THR A 17 -11.93 -4.34 3.42
CA THR A 17 -10.53 -4.52 3.81
C THR A 17 -9.53 -3.82 2.88
N THR A 18 -9.96 -3.29 1.75
CA THR A 18 -9.08 -2.63 0.75
C THR A 18 -9.33 -1.12 0.66
N ASN A 19 -10.18 -0.57 1.51
CA ASN A 19 -10.37 0.87 1.61
C ASN A 19 -9.06 1.56 2.02
N GLY A 20 -8.60 2.50 1.20
CA GLY A 20 -7.34 3.23 1.40
C GLY A 20 -6.09 2.51 0.89
N ALA A 21 -6.20 1.25 0.41
CA ALA A 21 -5.04 0.49 -0.05
C ALA A 21 -4.64 0.81 -1.50
N ALA A 22 -3.34 0.89 -1.76
CA ALA A 22 -2.80 0.98 -3.12
C ALA A 22 -2.67 -0.42 -3.76
N LEU A 23 -3.37 -0.62 -4.89
CA LEU A 23 -3.45 -1.92 -5.57
C LEU A 23 -2.86 -1.88 -6.99
N TYR A 24 -1.97 -2.82 -7.31
CA TYR A 24 -1.56 -3.13 -8.67
C TYR A 24 -2.56 -4.12 -9.28
N VAL A 25 -3.07 -3.86 -10.48
CA VAL A 25 -4.07 -4.75 -11.12
C VAL A 25 -3.63 -5.13 -12.53
N GLU A 26 -3.47 -6.42 -12.77
CA GLU A 26 -3.05 -6.99 -14.05
C GLU A 26 -3.66 -8.38 -14.24
N GLY A 27 -4.07 -8.70 -15.47
CA GLY A 27 -4.51 -10.06 -15.83
C GLY A 27 -5.74 -10.54 -15.05
N GLY A 28 -6.55 -9.62 -14.51
CA GLY A 28 -7.72 -9.93 -13.69
C GLY A 28 -7.43 -10.23 -12.22
N ARG A 29 -6.21 -9.96 -11.75
CA ARG A 29 -5.82 -10.08 -10.33
C ARG A 29 -5.36 -8.73 -9.79
N ALA A 30 -5.53 -8.55 -8.48
CA ALA A 30 -5.07 -7.38 -7.74
C ALA A 30 -4.05 -7.80 -6.67
N TRP A 31 -3.04 -6.96 -6.46
CA TRP A 31 -2.02 -7.13 -5.44
C TRP A 31 -1.88 -5.84 -4.65
N GLU A 32 -1.82 -5.96 -3.32
CA GLU A 32 -1.59 -4.83 -2.43
C GLU A 32 -0.11 -4.45 -2.41
N ILE A 33 0.18 -3.25 -2.91
CA ILE A 33 1.57 -2.81 -3.12
C ILE A 33 2.21 -2.41 -1.79
N GLU A 34 1.50 -1.64 -0.97
CA GLU A 34 2.03 -1.08 0.27
C GLU A 34 2.37 -2.18 1.28
N ALA A 35 1.51 -3.18 1.43
CA ALA A 35 1.80 -4.35 2.25
C ALA A 35 3.08 -5.08 1.81
N GLY A 36 3.29 -5.21 0.49
CA GLY A 36 4.50 -5.81 -0.07
C GLY A 36 5.75 -4.98 0.19
N ILE A 37 5.68 -3.66 0.01
CA ILE A 37 6.78 -2.72 0.30
C ILE A 37 7.15 -2.80 1.77
N ASN A 38 6.17 -2.75 2.67
CA ASN A 38 6.39 -2.81 4.12
C ASN A 38 7.01 -4.14 4.55
N ALA A 39 6.51 -5.27 4.02
CA ALA A 39 7.04 -6.60 4.34
C ALA A 39 8.48 -6.79 3.86
N LEU A 40 8.85 -6.19 2.72
CA LEU A 40 10.19 -6.32 2.15
C LEU A 40 11.17 -5.26 2.64
N ALA A 41 10.69 -4.13 3.19
CA ALA A 41 11.49 -3.03 3.75
C ALA A 41 12.71 -3.46 4.60
N PRO A 42 12.59 -4.40 5.56
CA PRO A 42 13.75 -4.83 6.33
C PRO A 42 14.85 -5.47 5.48
N ALA A 43 14.49 -6.18 4.41
CA ALA A 43 15.42 -6.96 3.59
C ALA A 43 16.27 -6.07 2.67
N TRP A 44 15.71 -4.97 2.15
CA TRP A 44 16.44 -4.07 1.24
C TRP A 44 17.01 -2.83 1.93
N MET A 45 16.42 -2.35 3.04
CA MET A 45 16.97 -1.21 3.80
C MET A 45 17.89 -1.61 4.94
N GLY A 46 17.76 -2.83 5.45
CA GLY A 46 18.34 -3.27 6.71
C GLY A 46 17.39 -3.04 7.90
N ALA A 47 17.43 -3.97 8.85
CA ALA A 47 16.50 -4.01 9.99
C ALA A 47 16.54 -2.74 10.86
N LYS A 48 17.72 -2.17 11.09
CA LYS A 48 17.87 -0.95 11.90
C LYS A 48 17.24 0.26 11.23
N GLN A 49 17.53 0.47 9.94
CA GLN A 49 17.01 1.59 9.17
C GLN A 49 15.49 1.50 9.03
N HIS A 50 14.96 0.29 8.84
CA HIS A 50 13.52 0.07 8.81
C HIS A 50 12.85 0.38 10.15
N ALA A 51 13.43 -0.04 11.28
CA ALA A 51 12.89 0.27 12.61
C ALA A 51 12.85 1.80 12.88
N GLU A 52 13.91 2.53 12.52
CA GLU A 52 13.93 3.99 12.65
C GLU A 52 12.89 4.67 11.75
N LEU A 53 12.71 4.18 10.51
CA LEU A 53 11.68 4.69 9.61
C LEU A 53 10.28 4.50 10.19
N MET A 54 9.96 3.32 10.70
CA MET A 54 8.64 3.04 11.31
C MET A 54 8.40 3.92 12.53
N ARG A 55 9.41 4.11 13.37
CA ARG A 55 9.35 5.03 14.52
C ARG A 55 9.11 6.48 14.08
N GLY A 56 9.70 6.89 12.96
CA GLY A 56 9.43 8.20 12.36
C GLY A 56 7.98 8.34 11.89
N GLN A 57 7.43 7.32 11.24
CA GLN A 57 6.03 7.31 10.79
C GLN A 57 5.04 7.35 11.97
N GLU A 58 5.31 6.64 13.07
CA GLU A 58 4.50 6.72 14.29
C GLU A 58 4.43 8.14 14.88
N VAL A 59 5.53 8.90 14.79
CA VAL A 59 5.62 10.25 15.35
C VAL A 59 5.05 11.30 14.40
N LEU A 60 5.27 11.14 13.11
CA LEU A 60 4.93 12.14 12.10
C LEU A 60 3.53 11.93 11.50
N GLY A 61 2.98 10.72 11.63
CA GLY A 61 1.73 10.31 10.97
C GLY A 61 1.84 10.32 9.44
N ASP A 62 0.70 10.09 8.80
CA ASP A 62 0.60 9.77 7.37
C ASP A 62 0.67 11.02 6.47
N GLY A 63 1.02 12.18 7.04
CA GLY A 63 1.07 13.45 6.32
C GLY A 63 -0.27 14.17 6.13
N GLU A 64 -1.41 13.51 6.40
CA GLU A 64 -2.75 14.08 6.17
C GLU A 64 -3.04 15.34 7.00
N SER A 65 -2.41 15.48 8.16
CA SER A 65 -2.57 16.61 9.08
C SER A 65 -1.49 17.68 8.92
N TRP A 66 -0.58 17.53 7.96
CA TRP A 66 0.52 18.48 7.79
C TRP A 66 0.01 19.75 7.11
N THR A 67 -0.35 20.74 7.93
CA THR A 67 -0.53 22.11 7.46
C THR A 67 0.86 22.72 7.27
N GLY A 68 1.35 22.78 6.04
CA GLY A 68 2.65 23.37 5.73
C GLY A 68 2.82 24.80 6.27
N CYS A 69 4.07 25.21 6.53
CA CYS A 69 4.47 26.56 6.95
C CYS A 69 3.91 27.67 6.05
#